data_AF-A0A5J6P6R4-F1
#
_entry.id   AF-A0A5J6P6R4-F1
#
_cell.length_a   1.000
_cell.length_b   1.000
_cell.length_c   1.000
_cell.angle_alpha   90.00
_cell.angle_beta   90.00
_cell.angle_gamma   90.00
#
_symmetry.space_group_name_H-M   'P 1'
#
loop_
_entity.id
_entity.type
_entity.pdbx_description
1 polymer ?
#
loop_
_entity_poly.entity_id
_entity_poly.type
_entity_poly.pdbx_seq_one_letter_code
_entity_poly.pdbx_strand_id
1 'polypeptide(L)'
;MDEKEWLSYHKEKTKDDRDFFSNKGKTERERWAVPAFLKNLSVVFNESELISPGQTSKTDVIFRSARFQVKEMCNPGTRLTAYTRKIFKDAEQASTIAGLKFPTIDEDIPPVAKIYDLVVDEAKKKSQSKQYIYIKMKLT
;
A
#
# COMPACT_ATOMS: atom_id res chain seq x y z
N MET A 1 -25.06 -15.79 9.58
CA MET A 1 -24.25 -14.81 10.33
C MET A 1 -25.22 -13.82 10.95
N ASP A 2 -25.33 -13.82 12.28
CA ASP A 2 -26.14 -12.85 13.01
C ASP A 2 -25.44 -11.47 13.13
N GLU A 3 -26.10 -10.48 13.72
CA GLU A 3 -25.55 -9.12 13.86
C GLU A 3 -24.25 -9.09 14.67
N LYS A 4 -24.16 -9.88 15.74
CA LYS A 4 -22.99 -9.92 16.61
C LYS A 4 -21.81 -10.58 15.90
N GLU A 5 -22.07 -11.68 15.19
CA GLU A 5 -21.09 -12.37 14.36
C GLU A 5 -20.59 -11.45 13.23
N TRP A 6 -21.49 -10.72 12.57
CA TRP A 6 -21.13 -9.75 11.53
C TRP A 6 -20.26 -8.62 12.08
N LEU A 7 -20.63 -8.06 13.23
CA LEU A 7 -19.85 -6.99 13.88
C LEU A 7 -18.45 -7.46 14.28
N SER A 8 -18.35 -8.68 14.82
CA SER A 8 -17.05 -9.29 15.16
C SER A 8 -16.20 -9.45 13.90
N TYR A 9 -16.78 -10.03 12.83
CA TYR A 9 -16.10 -10.18 11.54
C TYR A 9 -15.62 -8.84 10.97
N HIS A 10 -16.44 -7.80 11.01
CA HIS A 10 -16.07 -6.48 10.52
C HIS A 10 -14.95 -5.82 11.33
N LYS A 11 -14.98 -5.96 12.67
CA LYS A 11 -13.89 -5.51 13.56
C LYS A 11 -12.58 -6.22 13.26
N GLU A 12 -12.62 -7.53 13.00
CA GLU A 12 -11.45 -8.29 12.59
C GLU A 12 -10.92 -7.82 11.24
N LYS A 13 -11.80 -7.60 10.24
CA LYS A 13 -11.37 -7.10 8.93
C LYS A 13 -10.72 -5.72 8.97
N THR A 14 -11.31 -4.79 9.71
CA THR A 14 -10.71 -3.45 9.86
C THR A 14 -9.39 -3.49 10.64
N LYS A 15 -9.21 -4.48 11.53
CA LYS A 15 -7.92 -4.74 12.19
C LYS A 15 -6.88 -5.25 11.20
N ASP A 16 -7.25 -6.22 10.36
CA ASP A 16 -6.38 -6.77 9.32
C ASP A 16 -5.92 -5.65 8.37
N ASP A 17 -6.84 -4.79 7.91
CA ASP A 17 -6.52 -3.65 7.05
C ASP A 17 -5.55 -2.68 7.75
N ARG A 18 -5.83 -2.33 9.01
CA ARG A 18 -4.96 -1.46 9.80
C ARG A 18 -3.56 -2.04 9.97
N ASP A 19 -3.45 -3.34 10.20
CA ASP A 19 -2.16 -4.02 10.34
C ASP A 19 -1.43 -4.11 8.99
N PHE A 20 -2.15 -4.39 7.89
CA PHE A 20 -1.63 -4.39 6.52
C PHE A 20 -1.06 -3.03 6.15
N PHE A 21 -1.75 -1.91 6.41
CA PHE A 21 -1.29 -0.54 6.13
C PHE A 21 -0.35 0.06 7.17
N SER A 22 -0.02 -0.69 8.23
CA SER A 22 0.98 -0.29 9.22
C SER A 22 2.41 -0.48 8.72
N ASN A 23 3.40 -0.09 9.51
CA ASN A 23 4.80 -0.41 9.20
C ASN A 23 5.08 -1.91 9.20
N LYS A 24 4.31 -2.72 9.94
CA LYS A 24 4.47 -4.18 10.00
C LYS A 24 4.12 -4.84 8.66
N GLY A 25 3.04 -4.40 8.01
CA GLY A 25 2.62 -4.92 6.71
C GLY A 25 3.38 -4.35 5.52
N LYS A 26 4.31 -3.40 5.73
CA LYS A 26 5.01 -2.68 4.63
C LYS A 26 5.58 -3.62 3.57
N THR A 27 6.36 -4.62 3.98
CA THR A 27 6.98 -5.60 3.06
C THR A 27 5.93 -6.37 2.27
N GLU A 28 4.82 -6.73 2.91
CA GLU A 28 3.71 -7.43 2.27
C GLU A 28 3.03 -6.55 1.21
N ARG A 29 2.79 -5.26 1.52
CA ARG A 29 2.21 -4.30 0.57
C ARG A 29 3.10 -4.08 -0.64
N GLU A 30 4.39 -3.88 -0.41
CA GLU A 30 5.38 -3.71 -1.47
C GLU A 30 5.44 -4.94 -2.36
N ARG A 31 5.44 -6.13 -1.74
CA ARG A 31 5.41 -7.41 -2.46
C ARG A 31 4.12 -7.58 -3.25
N TRP A 32 2.97 -7.24 -2.69
CA TRP A 32 1.65 -7.42 -3.31
C TRP A 32 1.49 -6.61 -4.61
N ALA A 33 2.08 -5.41 -4.67
CA ALA A 33 1.96 -4.53 -5.84
C ALA A 33 2.61 -5.12 -7.12
N VAL A 34 3.71 -5.86 -6.98
CA VAL A 34 4.49 -6.36 -8.13
C VAL A 34 3.78 -7.47 -8.92
N PRO A 35 3.21 -8.52 -8.30
CA PRO A 35 2.34 -9.48 -8.98
C PRO A 35 1.23 -8.84 -9.80
N ALA A 36 0.54 -7.84 -9.22
CA ALA A 36 -0.56 -7.15 -9.90
C ALA A 36 -0.05 -6.41 -11.14
N PHE A 37 1.07 -5.71 -11.02
CA PHE A 37 1.73 -5.04 -12.13
C PHE A 37 2.16 -6.01 -13.24
N LEU A 38 2.83 -7.12 -12.88
CA LEU A 38 3.28 -8.14 -13.84
C LEU A 38 2.10 -8.82 -14.56
N LYS A 39 1.02 -9.12 -13.84
CA LYS A 39 -0.22 -9.67 -14.44
C LYS A 39 -0.85 -8.72 -15.44
N ASN A 40 -0.89 -7.42 -15.13
CA ASN A 40 -1.39 -6.40 -16.07
C ASN A 40 -0.53 -6.28 -17.33
N LEU A 41 0.76 -6.62 -17.23
CA LEU A 41 1.67 -6.72 -18.39
C LEU A 41 1.64 -8.09 -19.07
N SER A 42 0.77 -9.01 -18.64
CA SER A 42 0.70 -10.40 -19.12
C SER A 42 2.03 -11.18 -18.98
N VAL A 43 2.85 -10.83 -17.99
CA VAL A 43 4.10 -11.53 -17.69
C VAL A 43 3.78 -12.78 -16.87
N VAL A 44 4.24 -13.94 -17.33
CA VAL A 44 4.14 -15.20 -16.57
C VAL A 44 5.30 -15.31 -15.59
N PHE A 45 4.98 -15.56 -14.32
CA PHE A 45 5.94 -15.71 -13.23
C PHE A 45 5.41 -16.65 -12.15
N ASN A 46 6.32 -17.19 -11.34
CA ASN A 46 6.03 -17.87 -10.10
C ASN A 46 6.24 -16.92 -8.92
N GLU A 47 5.39 -17.02 -7.89
CA GLU A 47 5.52 -16.20 -6.67
C GLU A 47 6.88 -16.36 -5.98
N SER A 48 7.55 -17.49 -6.15
CA SER A 48 8.91 -17.75 -5.64
C SER A 48 10.00 -16.92 -6.33
N GLU A 49 9.73 -16.36 -7.52
CA GLU A 49 10.67 -15.47 -8.22
C GLU A 49 10.71 -14.06 -7.62
N LEU A 50 9.73 -13.72 -6.78
CA LEU A 50 9.65 -12.43 -6.10
C LEU A 50 10.38 -12.50 -4.77
N ILE A 51 11.43 -11.69 -4.63
CA ILE A 51 12.27 -11.66 -3.44
C ILE A 51 12.11 -10.29 -2.77
N SER A 52 11.76 -10.28 -1.49
CA SER A 52 11.74 -9.09 -0.66
C SER A 52 13.09 -9.01 0.08
N PRO A 53 14.04 -8.17 -0.36
CA PRO A 53 15.33 -8.04 0.31
C PRO A 53 15.16 -7.42 1.70
N GLY A 54 16.20 -7.51 2.53
CA GLY A 54 16.18 -6.94 3.88
C GLY A 54 15.97 -5.42 3.90
N GLN A 55 15.52 -4.87 5.04
CA GLN A 55 15.11 -3.46 5.21
C GLN A 55 16.20 -2.41 4.91
N THR A 56 17.47 -2.81 4.85
CA THR A 56 18.60 -1.93 4.47
C THR A 56 18.69 -1.71 2.96
N SER A 57 18.03 -2.57 2.17
CA SER A 57 17.93 -2.47 0.72
C SER A 57 17.19 -1.19 0.30
N LYS A 58 17.57 -0.67 -0.87
CA LYS A 58 16.85 0.41 -1.54
C LYS A 58 15.80 -0.10 -2.54
N THR A 59 15.85 -1.39 -2.82
CA THR A 59 14.89 -2.14 -3.62
C THR A 59 13.90 -2.81 -2.67
N ASP A 60 12.62 -2.70 -2.97
CA ASP A 60 11.56 -3.26 -2.14
C ASP A 60 11.19 -4.69 -2.62
N VAL A 61 11.28 -4.93 -3.93
CA VAL A 61 11.06 -6.25 -4.54
C VAL A 61 12.04 -6.49 -5.69
N ILE A 62 12.64 -7.67 -5.70
CA ILE A 62 13.49 -8.17 -6.79
C ILE A 62 12.68 -9.20 -7.59
N PHE A 63 12.68 -9.06 -8.92
CA PHE A 63 12.11 -10.03 -9.84
C PHE A 63 13.07 -10.20 -11.02
N ARG A 64 13.73 -11.37 -11.12
CA ARG A 64 14.78 -11.61 -12.13
C ARG A 64 15.82 -10.46 -12.09
N SER A 65 16.04 -9.77 -13.21
CA SER A 65 16.93 -8.61 -13.32
C SER A 65 16.29 -7.29 -12.88
N ALA A 66 14.97 -7.23 -12.70
CA ALA A 66 14.27 -6.01 -12.27
C ALA A 66 14.47 -5.75 -10.78
N ARG A 67 14.52 -4.46 -10.42
CA ARG A 67 14.64 -3.95 -9.05
C ARG A 67 13.52 -2.93 -8.82
N PHE A 68 12.43 -3.38 -8.22
CA PHE A 68 11.26 -2.52 -7.98
C PHE A 68 11.45 -1.70 -6.71
N GLN A 69 11.11 -0.42 -6.83
CA GLN A 69 10.84 0.45 -5.71
C GLN A 69 9.34 0.80 -5.74
N VAL A 70 8.60 0.38 -4.72
CA VAL A 70 7.15 0.49 -4.68
C VAL A 70 6.76 1.70 -3.84
N LYS A 71 5.77 2.45 -4.33
CA LYS A 71 5.24 3.60 -3.63
C LYS A 71 3.73 3.67 -3.79
N GLU A 72 3.05 3.78 -2.65
CA GLU A 72 1.63 4.09 -2.58
C GLU A 72 1.43 5.59 -2.86
N MET A 73 0.54 5.89 -3.80
CA MET A 73 0.23 7.25 -4.25
C MET A 73 -1.23 7.57 -3.91
N CYS A 74 -1.41 8.17 -2.73
CA CYS A 74 -2.69 8.61 -2.20
C CYS A 74 -3.10 9.99 -2.72
N ASN A 75 -4.35 10.36 -2.49
CA ASN A 75 -4.77 11.75 -2.66
C ASN A 75 -3.91 12.70 -1.80
N PRO A 76 -3.55 13.90 -2.29
CA PRO A 76 -2.82 14.88 -1.48
C PRO A 76 -3.56 15.17 -0.17
N GLY A 77 -2.86 15.02 0.96
CA GLY A 77 -3.45 15.18 2.30
C GLY A 77 -3.99 13.89 2.92
N THR A 78 -4.20 12.84 2.12
CA THR A 78 -4.60 11.52 2.60
C THR A 78 -3.38 10.69 3.00
N ARG A 79 -3.50 9.95 4.10
CA ARG A 79 -2.52 8.95 4.53
C ARG A 79 -3.27 7.67 4.86
N LEU A 80 -3.09 6.62 4.05
CA LEU A 80 -3.74 5.32 4.23
C LEU A 80 -3.60 4.78 5.65
N THR A 81 -2.42 4.88 6.26
CA THR A 81 -2.22 4.43 7.65
C THR A 81 -3.07 5.22 8.66
N ALA A 82 -3.24 6.53 8.47
CA ALA A 82 -4.08 7.35 9.37
C ALA A 82 -5.56 7.03 9.14
N TYR A 83 -5.93 6.81 7.89
CA TYR A 83 -7.26 6.45 7.46
C TYR A 83 -7.73 5.09 8.00
N THR A 84 -6.95 4.03 7.77
CA THR A 84 -7.28 2.68 8.27
C THR A 84 -7.28 2.60 9.78
N ARG A 85 -6.41 3.36 10.45
CA ARG A 85 -6.43 3.50 11.91
C ARG A 85 -7.72 4.15 12.41
N LYS A 86 -8.24 5.15 11.71
CA LYS A 86 -9.51 5.80 12.07
C LYS A 86 -10.68 4.82 11.89
N ILE A 87 -10.75 4.13 10.74
CA ILE A 87 -11.80 3.13 10.47
C ILE A 87 -11.81 2.05 11.54
N PHE A 88 -10.64 1.47 11.86
CA PHE A 88 -10.55 0.47 12.91
C PHE A 88 -11.06 0.99 14.26
N LYS A 89 -10.71 2.23 14.64
CA LYS A 89 -11.17 2.83 15.90
C LYS A 89 -12.68 3.06 15.91
N ASP A 90 -13.25 3.57 14.82
CA ASP A 90 -14.69 3.75 14.67
C ASP A 90 -15.42 2.39 14.73
N ALA A 91 -14.87 1.36 14.10
CA ALA A 91 -15.40 0.00 14.14
C ALA A 91 -15.36 -0.59 15.56
N GLU A 92 -14.26 -0.45 16.30
CA GLU A 92 -14.15 -0.94 17.69
C GLU A 92 -15.23 -0.36 18.60
N GLN A 93 -15.56 0.93 18.41
CA GLN A 93 -16.54 1.67 19.21
C GLN A 93 -17.99 1.34 18.86
N ALA A 94 -18.26 0.74 17.69
CA ALA A 94 -19.60 0.38 17.29
C ALA A 94 -20.12 -0.84 18.07
N SER A 95 -21.35 -0.72 18.57
CA SER A 95 -22.09 -1.79 19.24
C SER A 95 -23.23 -2.37 18.39
N THR A 96 -23.57 -1.71 17.29
CA THR A 96 -24.61 -2.11 16.32
C THR A 96 -24.11 -1.85 14.89
N ILE A 97 -24.70 -2.53 13.91
CA ILE A 97 -24.35 -2.31 12.49
C ILE A 97 -24.65 -0.86 12.07
N ALA A 98 -25.77 -0.31 12.54
CA ALA A 98 -26.16 1.07 12.25
C ALA A 98 -25.19 2.11 12.84
N GLY A 99 -24.41 1.75 13.86
CA GLY A 99 -23.39 2.61 14.46
C GLY A 99 -22.06 2.63 13.69
N LEU A 100 -21.91 1.81 12.65
CA LEU A 100 -20.69 1.77 11.86
C LEU A 100 -20.61 2.96 10.91
N LYS A 101 -19.38 3.46 10.78
CA LYS A 101 -19.04 4.47 9.78
C LYS A 101 -18.35 3.76 8.62
N PHE A 102 -19.02 3.76 7.48
CA PHE A 102 -18.44 3.23 6.26
C PHE A 102 -17.63 4.32 5.56
N PRO A 103 -16.45 3.99 5.03
CA PRO A 103 -15.69 4.90 4.21
C PRO A 103 -16.46 5.30 2.94
N THR A 104 -16.37 6.58 2.56
CA THR A 104 -16.74 7.01 1.21
C THR A 104 -15.60 6.64 0.25
N ILE A 105 -15.94 5.96 -0.83
CA ILE A 105 -15.01 5.36 -1.81
C ILE A 105 -14.11 6.42 -2.47
N ASP A 106 -14.48 7.70 -2.42
CA ASP A 106 -13.82 8.81 -3.11
C ASP A 106 -12.58 9.38 -2.40
N GLU A 107 -12.26 8.94 -1.17
CA GLU A 107 -11.28 9.67 -0.34
C GLU A 107 -9.80 9.39 -0.68
N ASP A 108 -9.48 8.30 -1.40
CA ASP A 108 -8.08 7.93 -1.64
C ASP A 108 -7.71 7.49 -3.07
N ILE A 109 -8.56 7.78 -4.06
CA ILE A 109 -8.19 7.55 -5.47
C ILE A 109 -7.89 8.89 -6.13
N PRO A 110 -6.62 9.17 -6.48
CA PRO A 110 -6.27 10.35 -7.25
C PRO A 110 -7.01 10.39 -8.59
N PRO A 111 -7.46 11.57 -9.05
CA PRO A 111 -7.96 11.73 -10.41
C PRO A 111 -6.93 11.22 -11.42
N VAL A 112 -7.38 10.49 -12.44
CA VAL A 112 -6.49 9.91 -13.47
C VAL A 112 -5.56 10.97 -14.07
N ALA A 113 -6.09 12.17 -14.32
CA ALA A 113 -5.34 13.32 -14.84
C ALA A 113 -4.17 13.79 -13.94
N LYS A 114 -4.13 13.37 -12.67
CA LYS A 114 -3.10 13.75 -11.69
C LYS A 114 -2.06 12.66 -11.44
N ILE A 115 -2.27 11.43 -11.94
CA ILE A 115 -1.37 10.31 -11.67
C ILE A 115 0.06 10.61 -12.16
N TYR A 116 0.19 11.16 -13.37
CA TYR A 116 1.50 11.51 -13.94
C TYR A 116 2.24 12.54 -13.08
N ASP A 117 1.55 13.61 -12.67
CA ASP A 117 2.12 14.66 -11.83
C ASP A 117 2.64 14.09 -10.50
N LEU A 118 1.85 13.23 -9.84
CA LEU A 118 2.22 12.58 -8.59
C LEU A 118 3.49 11.75 -8.76
N VAL A 119 3.58 10.95 -9.82
CA VAL A 119 4.75 10.10 -10.12
C VAL A 119 5.99 10.96 -10.35
N VAL A 120 5.87 12.03 -11.14
CA VAL A 120 6.99 12.94 -11.40
C VAL A 120 7.48 13.61 -10.12
N ASP A 121 6.57 14.05 -9.26
CA ASP A 121 6.91 14.71 -8.01
C ASP A 121 7.63 13.77 -7.03
N GLU A 122 7.16 12.53 -6.88
CA GLU A 122 7.83 11.55 -6.03
C GLU A 122 9.20 11.16 -6.62
N ALA A 123 9.29 10.98 -7.94
CA ALA A 123 10.56 10.68 -8.60
C ALA A 123 11.59 11.80 -8.38
N LYS A 124 11.18 13.08 -8.50
CA LYS A 124 12.03 14.24 -8.19
C LYS A 124 12.50 14.20 -6.74
N LYS A 125 11.58 14.04 -5.78
CA LYS A 125 11.91 13.96 -4.34
C LYS A 125 12.92 12.84 -4.05
N LYS A 126 12.73 11.65 -4.63
CA LYS A 126 13.65 10.53 -4.46
C LYS A 126 15.01 10.83 -5.09
N SER A 127 15.06 11.40 -6.29
CA SER A 127 16.32 11.74 -6.98
C SER A 127 17.20 12.72 -6.21
N GLN A 128 16.59 13.59 -5.40
CA GLN A 128 17.27 14.61 -4.59
C GLN A 128 17.55 14.15 -3.15
N SER A 129 17.07 12.97 -2.75
CA SER A 129 17.30 12.45 -1.40
C SER A 129 18.73 11.94 -1.27
N LYS A 130 19.42 12.31 -0.17
CA LYS A 130 20.78 11.82 0.16
C LYS A 130 20.88 10.30 0.15
N GLN A 131 19.77 9.62 0.43
CA GLN A 131 19.64 8.17 0.40
C GLN A 131 19.83 7.55 -1.01
N TYR A 132 19.57 8.32 -2.07
CA TYR A 132 19.53 7.86 -3.46
C TYR A 132 20.45 8.65 -4.40
N ILE A 133 20.93 9.84 -3.99
CA ILE A 133 21.83 10.71 -4.78
C ILE A 133 23.06 9.97 -5.33
N TYR A 134 23.63 9.04 -4.56
CA TYR A 134 24.85 8.30 -4.94
C TYR A 134 24.57 7.03 -5.76
N ILE A 135 23.31 6.75 -6.12
CA ILE A 135 22.86 5.45 -6.64
C ILE A 135 22.17 5.57 -8.00
N LYS A 136 22.43 6.62 -8.79
CA LYS A 136 21.87 6.76 -10.14
C LYS A 136 22.07 5.54 -11.06
N MET A 137 23.02 4.64 -10.75
CA MET A 137 23.39 3.48 -11.58
C MET A 137 23.03 2.09 -11.03
N LYS A 138 22.35 1.94 -9.87
CA LYS A 138 21.99 0.57 -9.35
C LYS A 138 20.52 0.16 -9.56
N LEU A 139 19.71 1.04 -10.14
CA LEU A 139 18.31 0.76 -10.49
C LEU A 139 18.08 0.69 -12.02
N THR A 140 19.16 0.83 -12.79
CA THR A 140 19.28 0.57 -14.23
C THR A 140 20.07 -0.72 -14.42
#